data_AF-A0A1A9VVH0-F1
#
_entry.id   AF-A0A1A9VVH0-F1
#
_cell.length_a   1.000
_cell.length_b   1.000
_cell.length_c   1.000
_cell.angle_alpha   90.00
_cell.angle_beta   90.00
_cell.angle_gamma   90.00
#
_symmetry.space_group_name_H-M   'P 1'
#
loop_
_entity.id
_entity.type
_entity.pdbx_description
1 polymer ?
#
loop_
_entity_poly.entity_id
_entity_poly.type
_entity_poly.pdbx_seq_one_letter_code
_entity_poly.pdbx_strand_id
1 'polypeptide(L)'
;MDERRKNFQFPQLEDFDESAIALVRLQQTYQLTVPEIAAGKLNGIKYGYDMSWTDCLVLGRQLFHMQAYNQTKFWLQESVKRLQQEPDRLELFPSDFLQEPTEYLIRLGDADTALQLYKIIAKHKEDGRGSFKIKEMIQSSEILPNAANDNENIWETPYHKTAEFNIYQKICRGEVTQTAREQRDLRCFYAYENNGFSRLAPFKVEDLNLDPEVKLFHNILSDETIETIKKLASPHLVRSTVVSRKQDKVATHSYRVSKNTWVPYESHPSLLRMLRDLRDITGLDTKCSEALQVANYGLGGHYEPHVDFFPDPSHYPTNLPGVSGNRISTAIFYFRFLPINKRQLSDVEQGGATAFPFLKLAVKPLKGSVLFWYNLHRSSHGDFRTRHGACPVLKGSKWIGNVWTHEGGQELIRPCALHPDNEISLPYEIVK
;
A
#
# COMPACT_ATOMS: atom_id res chain seq x y z
N MET A 1 -30.78 17.41 -13.29
CA MET A 1 -29.34 17.11 -13.06
C MET A 1 -29.27 15.87 -12.19
N ASP A 2 -28.36 14.94 -12.50
CA ASP A 2 -28.20 13.67 -11.77
C ASP A 2 -27.85 13.94 -10.29
N GLU A 3 -28.53 13.27 -9.36
CA GLU A 3 -28.35 13.46 -7.91
C GLU A 3 -26.91 13.20 -7.47
N ARG A 4 -26.20 12.31 -8.18
CA ARG A 4 -24.77 12.06 -7.97
C ARG A 4 -23.93 13.34 -7.95
N ARG A 5 -24.30 14.39 -8.69
CA ARG A 5 -23.58 15.68 -8.70
C ARG A 5 -23.77 16.53 -7.43
N LYS A 6 -24.81 16.30 -6.61
CA LYS A 6 -25.01 17.07 -5.37
C LYS A 6 -24.04 16.67 -4.25
N ASN A 7 -23.51 15.44 -4.29
CA ASN A 7 -22.65 14.89 -3.25
C ASN A 7 -21.16 14.84 -3.66
N PHE A 8 -20.77 15.50 -4.76
CA PHE A 8 -19.36 15.66 -5.11
C PHE A 8 -18.75 16.79 -4.27
N GLN A 9 -17.97 16.41 -3.27
CA GLN A 9 -16.96 17.28 -2.69
C GLN A 9 -15.76 17.35 -3.65
N PHE A 10 -15.19 18.54 -3.82
CA PHE A 10 -13.92 18.70 -4.53
C PHE A 10 -12.76 18.28 -3.62
N PRO A 11 -11.62 17.80 -4.18
CA PRO A 11 -10.43 17.50 -3.39
C PRO A 11 -9.98 18.68 -2.54
N GLN A 12 -9.55 18.41 -1.32
CA GLN A 12 -8.99 19.39 -0.40
C GLN A 12 -7.45 19.39 -0.47
N LEU A 13 -6.81 20.30 0.26
CA LEU A 13 -5.33 20.34 0.35
C LEU A 13 -4.77 19.01 0.89
N GLU A 14 -5.43 18.42 1.89
CA GLU A 14 -5.06 17.13 2.49
C GLU A 14 -5.08 15.98 1.47
N ASP A 15 -6.05 15.95 0.54
CA ASP A 15 -6.07 14.95 -0.56
C ASP A 15 -4.85 15.11 -1.50
N PHE A 16 -4.35 16.34 -1.68
CA PHE A 16 -3.20 16.64 -2.52
C PHE A 16 -1.87 16.35 -1.83
N ASP A 17 -1.72 16.72 -0.56
CA ASP A 17 -0.59 16.34 0.30
C ASP A 17 -0.42 14.81 0.35
N GLU A 18 -1.51 14.07 0.56
CA GLU A 18 -1.49 12.62 0.55
C GLU A 18 -1.13 12.04 -0.81
N SER A 19 -1.60 12.65 -1.91
CA SER A 19 -1.26 12.24 -3.27
C SER A 19 0.23 12.47 -3.57
N ALA A 20 0.81 13.57 -3.07
CA ALA A 20 2.24 13.84 -3.18
C ALA A 20 3.07 12.81 -2.38
N ILE A 21 2.71 12.55 -1.13
CA ILE A 21 3.36 11.50 -0.30
C ILE A 21 3.21 10.12 -0.95
N ALA A 22 2.05 9.80 -1.50
CA ALA A 22 1.82 8.54 -2.21
C ALA A 22 2.75 8.38 -3.42
N LEU A 23 2.98 9.44 -4.19
CA LEU A 23 3.96 9.43 -5.31
C LEU A 23 5.39 9.24 -4.82
N VAL A 24 5.83 9.91 -3.74
CA VAL A 24 7.18 9.70 -3.17
C VAL A 24 7.34 8.28 -2.63
N ARG A 25 6.31 7.70 -1.99
CA ARG A 25 6.32 6.30 -1.55
C ARG A 25 6.46 5.33 -2.71
N LEU A 26 5.81 5.60 -3.85
CA LEU A 26 5.96 4.79 -5.05
C LEU A 26 7.35 4.94 -5.68
N GLN A 27 7.92 6.15 -5.71
CA GLN A 27 9.30 6.40 -6.16
C GLN A 27 10.31 5.58 -5.37
N GLN A 28 10.29 5.68 -4.03
CA GLN A 28 11.20 4.90 -3.19
C GLN A 28 10.95 3.38 -3.30
N THR A 29 9.70 2.95 -3.16
CA THR A 29 9.39 1.51 -3.09
C THR A 29 9.71 0.79 -4.40
N TYR A 30 9.41 1.41 -5.55
CA TYR A 30 9.61 0.81 -6.88
C TYR A 30 10.83 1.34 -7.63
N GLN A 31 11.67 2.18 -7.01
CA GLN A 31 12.83 2.84 -7.63
C GLN A 31 12.47 3.62 -8.92
N LEU A 32 11.26 4.15 -8.99
CA LEU A 32 10.75 4.86 -10.17
C LEU A 32 11.36 6.26 -10.26
N THR A 33 11.91 6.60 -11.42
CA THR A 33 12.46 7.94 -11.66
C THR A 33 11.35 8.97 -11.94
N VAL A 34 11.58 10.23 -11.57
CA VAL A 34 10.64 11.34 -11.85
C VAL A 34 10.27 11.42 -13.35
N PRO A 35 11.22 11.36 -14.31
CA PRO A 35 10.88 11.41 -15.73
C PRO A 35 10.00 10.25 -16.21
N GLU A 36 10.08 9.07 -15.59
CA GLU A 36 9.21 7.93 -15.94
C GLU A 36 7.79 8.10 -15.41
N ILE A 37 7.63 8.56 -14.17
CA ILE A 37 6.30 8.89 -13.62
C ILE A 37 5.67 10.04 -14.42
N ALA A 38 6.44 11.09 -14.70
CA ALA A 38 6.01 12.19 -15.56
C ALA A 38 5.66 11.72 -16.99
N ALA A 39 6.39 10.74 -17.52
CA ALA A 39 6.04 10.06 -18.77
C ALA A 39 4.96 8.97 -18.62
N GLY A 40 4.21 8.90 -17.51
CA GLY A 40 3.12 7.95 -17.30
C GLY A 40 3.52 6.47 -17.40
N LYS A 41 4.80 6.16 -17.14
CA LYS A 41 5.45 4.86 -17.34
C LYS A 41 5.83 4.26 -15.98
N LEU A 42 5.23 3.13 -15.63
CA LEU A 42 5.40 2.46 -14.34
C LEU A 42 5.95 1.04 -14.56
N ASN A 43 7.09 0.73 -13.95
CA ASN A 43 7.87 -0.50 -14.14
C ASN A 43 7.94 -0.94 -15.62
N GLY A 44 8.41 -0.04 -16.49
CA GLY A 44 8.51 -0.29 -17.94
C GLY A 44 7.25 0.00 -18.77
N ILE A 45 6.05 -0.01 -18.18
CA ILE A 45 4.78 0.00 -18.92
C ILE A 45 4.11 1.39 -18.90
N LYS A 46 3.74 1.90 -20.08
CA LYS A 46 3.01 3.17 -20.27
C LYS A 46 1.51 2.96 -19.97
N TYR A 47 1.00 3.62 -18.94
CA TYR A 47 -0.38 3.44 -18.42
C TYR A 47 -1.28 4.68 -18.52
N GLY A 48 -0.73 5.83 -18.88
CA GLY A 48 -1.44 7.11 -18.90
C GLY A 48 -0.76 8.13 -19.80
N TYR A 49 -1.38 9.30 -19.91
CA TYR A 49 -0.81 10.45 -20.61
C TYR A 49 0.45 10.95 -19.92
N ASP A 50 1.18 11.82 -20.59
CA ASP A 50 2.30 12.56 -20.00
C ASP A 50 1.78 13.65 -19.07
N MET A 51 2.43 13.81 -17.93
CA MET A 51 2.33 15.01 -17.10
C MET A 51 2.88 16.20 -17.88
N SER A 52 2.14 17.30 -17.87
CA SER A 52 2.62 18.59 -18.38
C SER A 52 3.76 19.12 -17.51
N TRP A 53 4.49 20.12 -18.02
CA TRP A 53 5.44 20.85 -17.20
C TRP A 53 4.76 21.48 -15.97
N THR A 54 3.53 21.98 -16.12
CA THR A 54 2.72 22.52 -15.02
C THR A 54 2.37 21.50 -13.93
N ASP A 55 2.03 20.25 -14.29
CA ASP A 55 1.74 19.21 -13.29
C ASP A 55 2.99 18.89 -12.45
N CYS A 56 4.15 18.84 -13.11
CA CYS A 56 5.46 18.66 -12.46
C CYS A 56 5.82 19.86 -11.57
N LEU A 57 5.53 21.09 -12.02
CA LEU A 57 5.78 22.33 -11.27
C LEU A 57 4.93 22.40 -9.99
N VAL A 58 3.63 22.13 -10.10
CA VAL A 58 2.68 22.22 -8.98
C VAL A 58 2.98 21.15 -7.93
N LEU A 59 3.30 19.91 -8.36
CA LEU A 59 3.77 18.86 -7.46
C LEU A 59 5.12 19.22 -6.80
N GLY A 60 6.06 19.80 -7.54
CA GLY A 60 7.32 20.31 -6.98
C GLY A 60 7.12 21.40 -5.93
N ARG A 61 6.24 22.37 -6.18
CA ARG A 61 5.89 23.43 -5.20
C ARG A 61 5.28 22.83 -3.93
N GLN A 62 4.36 21.88 -4.06
CA GLN A 62 3.76 21.22 -2.90
C GLN A 62 4.80 20.47 -2.07
N LEU A 63 5.66 19.67 -2.72
CA LEU A 63 6.74 18.96 -2.03
C LEU A 63 7.70 19.91 -1.29
N PHE A 64 7.90 21.14 -1.77
CA PHE A 64 8.70 22.14 -1.06
C PHE A 64 7.98 22.66 0.19
N HIS A 65 6.68 22.95 0.12
CA HIS A 65 5.87 23.35 1.28
C HIS A 65 5.83 22.25 2.35
N MET A 66 5.79 20.99 1.91
CA MET A 66 5.85 19.81 2.77
C MET A 66 7.28 19.44 3.23
N GLN A 67 8.31 20.19 2.81
CA GLN A 67 9.73 19.99 3.16
C GLN A 67 10.42 18.75 2.56
N ALA A 68 9.85 18.10 1.53
CA ALA A 68 10.52 17.11 0.70
C ALA A 68 11.49 17.78 -0.30
N TYR A 69 12.53 18.43 0.21
CA TYR A 69 13.50 19.20 -0.58
C TYR A 69 14.21 18.36 -1.65
N ASN A 70 14.58 17.12 -1.32
CA ASN A 70 15.22 16.20 -2.27
C ASN A 70 14.31 15.84 -3.46
N GLN A 71 13.04 15.48 -3.23
CA GLN A 71 12.10 15.17 -4.32
C GLN A 71 11.65 16.42 -5.07
N THR A 72 11.51 17.55 -4.38
CA THR A 72 11.23 18.86 -5.01
C THR A 72 12.21 19.14 -6.14
N LYS A 73 13.51 18.98 -5.88
CA LYS A 73 14.58 19.25 -6.84
C LYS A 73 14.37 18.49 -8.15
N PHE A 74 14.13 17.18 -8.09
CA PHE A 74 13.90 16.35 -9.28
C PHE A 74 12.59 16.69 -10.02
N TRP A 75 11.50 17.01 -9.30
CA TRP A 75 10.23 17.42 -9.92
C TRP A 75 10.31 18.79 -10.61
N LEU A 76 11.00 19.76 -10.00
CA LEU A 76 11.25 21.06 -10.62
C LEU A 76 12.21 20.93 -11.82
N GLN A 77 13.24 20.08 -11.76
CA GLN A 77 14.11 19.77 -12.91
C GLN A 77 13.33 19.21 -14.11
N GLU A 78 12.49 18.20 -13.91
CA GLU A 78 11.66 17.63 -15.00
C GLU A 78 10.62 18.64 -15.52
N SER A 79 10.07 19.50 -14.64
CA SER A 79 9.23 20.63 -15.05
C SER A 79 9.96 21.58 -16.00
N VAL A 80 11.15 22.07 -15.62
CA VAL A 80 11.92 23.01 -16.45
C VAL A 80 12.31 22.37 -17.79
N LYS A 81 12.74 21.10 -17.77
CA LYS A 81 13.06 20.31 -18.96
C LYS A 81 11.86 20.12 -19.90
N ARG A 82 10.65 19.91 -19.39
CA ARG A 82 9.42 19.84 -20.20
C ARG A 82 9.01 21.22 -20.73
N LEU A 83 9.14 22.28 -19.94
CA LEU A 83 8.88 23.66 -20.38
C LEU A 83 9.80 24.10 -21.52
N GLN A 84 11.06 23.63 -21.55
CA GLN A 84 11.98 23.87 -22.68
C GLN A 84 11.51 23.26 -24.00
N GLN A 85 10.66 22.22 -23.96
CA GLN A 85 10.12 21.54 -25.13
C GLN A 85 8.78 22.13 -25.60
N GLU A 86 8.05 22.83 -24.71
CA GLU A 86 6.77 23.48 -25.00
C GLU A 86 6.74 24.96 -24.56
N PRO A 87 7.73 25.81 -24.94
CA PRO A 87 7.90 27.15 -24.37
C PRO A 87 6.70 28.07 -24.63
N ASP A 88 6.03 27.92 -25.76
CA ASP A 88 4.93 28.76 -26.22
C ASP A 88 3.70 28.65 -25.28
N ARG A 89 3.57 27.55 -24.51
CA ARG A 89 2.50 27.38 -23.51
C ARG A 89 2.64 28.31 -22.31
N LEU A 90 3.77 29.00 -22.14
CA LEU A 90 3.98 29.94 -21.03
C LEU A 90 3.12 31.21 -21.17
N GLU A 91 2.66 31.56 -22.38
CA GLU A 91 1.77 32.71 -22.62
C GLU A 91 0.43 32.63 -21.86
N LEU A 92 0.04 31.43 -21.43
CA LEU A 92 -1.21 31.18 -20.70
C LEU A 92 -1.13 31.49 -19.19
N PHE A 93 0.04 31.87 -18.66
CA PHE A 93 0.30 31.97 -17.23
C PHE A 93 0.70 33.38 -16.76
N PRO A 94 0.40 33.74 -15.49
CA PRO A 94 0.86 34.99 -14.89
C PRO A 94 2.37 35.18 -14.97
N SER A 95 2.79 36.43 -15.18
CA SER A 95 4.18 36.80 -15.51
C SER A 95 5.21 36.55 -14.38
N ASP A 96 4.72 36.15 -13.21
CA ASP A 96 5.38 35.87 -11.95
C ASP A 96 5.27 34.40 -11.51
N PHE A 97 4.46 33.58 -12.19
CA PHE A 97 4.16 32.18 -11.87
C PHE A 97 5.39 31.27 -11.66
N LEU A 98 6.53 31.62 -12.27
CA LEU A 98 7.80 30.88 -12.19
C LEU A 98 8.84 31.50 -11.24
N GLN A 99 8.56 32.63 -10.60
CA GLN A 99 9.52 33.30 -9.69
C GLN A 99 9.76 32.46 -8.44
N GLU A 100 8.70 32.01 -7.77
CA GLU A 100 8.78 31.18 -6.56
C GLU A 100 9.50 29.82 -6.83
N PRO A 101 9.15 29.04 -7.87
CA PRO A 101 9.94 27.87 -8.26
C PRO A 101 11.43 28.15 -8.54
N THR A 102 11.76 29.34 -9.04
CA THR A 102 13.17 29.74 -9.25
C THR A 102 13.87 30.00 -7.92
N GLU A 103 13.22 30.66 -6.95
CA GLU A 103 13.73 30.80 -5.58
C GLU A 103 13.94 29.43 -4.92
N TYR A 104 12.99 28.50 -5.08
CA TYR A 104 13.10 27.15 -4.51
C TYR A 104 14.33 26.43 -5.05
N LEU A 105 14.55 26.45 -6.37
CA LEU A 105 15.74 25.86 -6.99
C LEU A 105 17.04 26.50 -6.46
N ILE A 106 17.10 27.83 -6.27
CA ILE A 106 18.26 28.51 -5.67
C ILE A 106 18.51 28.03 -4.23
N ARG A 107 17.46 27.98 -3.40
CA ARG A 107 17.53 27.54 -1.99
C ARG A 107 17.86 26.05 -1.83
N LEU A 108 17.60 25.24 -2.86
CA LEU A 108 17.99 23.83 -3.00
C LEU A 108 19.38 23.65 -3.66
N GLY A 109 20.16 24.72 -3.83
CA GLY A 109 21.49 24.69 -4.44
C GLY A 109 21.51 24.25 -5.91
N ASP A 110 20.41 24.46 -6.65
CA ASP A 110 20.27 24.15 -8.08
C ASP A 110 20.27 25.43 -8.93
N ALA A 111 21.39 26.15 -8.84
CA ALA A 111 21.58 27.41 -9.56
C ALA A 111 21.52 27.23 -11.09
N ASP A 112 21.92 26.06 -11.63
CA ASP A 112 21.88 25.78 -13.07
C ASP A 112 20.45 25.61 -13.58
N THR A 113 19.58 24.88 -12.87
CA THR A 113 18.17 24.73 -13.26
C THR A 113 17.40 26.03 -13.03
N ALA A 114 17.71 26.76 -11.96
CA ALA A 114 17.17 28.11 -11.72
C ALA A 114 17.55 29.07 -12.86
N LEU A 115 18.82 29.07 -13.31
CA LEU A 115 19.31 29.89 -14.41
C LEU A 115 18.69 29.48 -15.77
N GLN A 116 18.40 28.19 -15.97
CA GLN A 116 17.66 27.71 -17.14
C GLN A 116 16.21 28.20 -17.14
N LEU A 117 15.49 28.05 -16.03
CA LEU A 117 14.12 28.54 -15.89
C LEU A 117 14.06 30.05 -16.09
N TYR A 118 15.00 30.79 -15.48
CA TYR A 118 15.14 32.23 -15.68
C TYR A 118 15.30 32.61 -17.16
N LYS A 119 16.17 31.93 -17.92
CA LYS A 119 16.37 32.22 -19.35
C LYS A 119 15.09 32.07 -20.18
N ILE A 120 14.16 31.19 -19.77
CA ILE A 120 12.85 31.04 -20.42
C ILE A 120 11.97 32.24 -20.11
N ILE A 121 11.84 32.62 -18.82
CA ILE A 121 11.10 33.82 -18.37
C ILE A 121 11.61 35.08 -19.08
N ALA A 122 12.94 35.21 -19.23
CA ALA A 122 13.61 36.35 -19.84
C ALA A 122 13.62 36.37 -21.37
N LYS A 123 13.25 35.26 -22.03
CA LYS A 123 12.94 35.23 -23.46
C LYS A 123 11.47 35.58 -23.70
N HIS A 124 10.59 35.21 -22.76
CA HIS A 124 9.15 35.46 -22.81
C HIS A 124 8.79 36.92 -22.48
N LYS A 125 9.54 37.55 -21.56
CA LYS A 125 9.47 38.99 -21.28
C LYS A 125 10.53 39.75 -22.07
N GLU A 126 10.11 40.79 -22.79
CA GLU A 126 11.01 41.81 -23.35
C GLU A 126 11.68 42.71 -22.28
N ASP A 127 11.47 42.45 -20.98
CA ASP A 127 11.99 43.24 -19.87
C ASP A 127 13.25 42.63 -19.25
N GLY A 128 14.43 43.14 -19.65
CA GLY A 128 15.74 42.72 -19.16
C GLY A 128 15.96 42.88 -17.64
N ARG A 129 15.08 43.58 -16.91
CA ARG A 129 15.13 43.72 -15.44
C ARG A 129 15.11 42.39 -14.69
N GLY A 130 14.51 41.35 -15.27
CA GLY A 130 14.53 40.00 -14.67
C GLY A 130 15.95 39.47 -14.41
N SER A 131 16.93 39.87 -15.24
CA SER A 131 18.32 39.40 -15.15
C SER A 131 19.05 39.90 -13.90
N PHE A 132 18.70 41.09 -13.43
CA PHE A 132 19.27 41.68 -12.23
C PHE A 132 18.65 41.02 -11.00
N LYS A 133 17.31 40.95 -10.92
CA LYS A 133 16.62 40.33 -9.78
C LYS A 133 17.05 38.89 -9.49
N ILE A 134 17.27 38.05 -10.50
CA ILE A 134 17.67 36.65 -10.22
C ILE A 134 19.17 36.49 -9.94
N LYS A 135 20.04 37.37 -10.44
CA LYS A 135 21.43 37.46 -9.93
C LYS A 135 21.45 37.93 -8.47
N GLU A 136 20.64 38.92 -8.14
CA GLU A 136 20.45 39.47 -6.79
C GLU A 136 19.87 38.41 -5.84
N MET A 137 18.88 37.61 -6.27
CA MET A 137 18.36 36.47 -5.50
C MET A 137 19.41 35.37 -5.31
N ILE A 138 20.24 35.04 -6.31
CA ILE A 138 21.37 34.11 -6.16
C ILE A 138 22.42 34.63 -5.16
N GLN A 139 22.53 35.95 -5.00
CA GLN A 139 23.46 36.61 -4.07
C GLN A 139 22.88 36.87 -2.67
N SER A 140 21.55 36.76 -2.49
CA SER A 140 20.85 37.10 -1.23
C SER A 140 20.00 35.98 -0.63
N SER A 141 19.71 34.92 -1.38
CA SER A 141 19.01 33.74 -0.85
C SER A 141 19.99 32.83 -0.12
N GLU A 142 19.75 32.60 1.17
CA GLU A 142 20.48 31.56 1.90
C GLU A 142 20.12 30.17 1.36
N ILE A 143 21.13 29.38 1.01
CA ILE A 143 20.96 27.96 0.67
C ILE A 143 20.53 27.25 1.96
N LEU A 144 19.45 26.47 1.89
CA LEU A 144 18.93 25.72 3.04
C LEU A 144 20.00 24.71 3.51
N PRO A 145 20.55 24.82 4.73
CA PRO A 145 21.69 24.01 5.15
C PRO A 145 21.36 22.52 5.24
N ASN A 146 20.10 22.17 5.49
CA ASN A 146 19.64 20.78 5.50
C ASN A 146 19.31 20.23 4.09
N ALA A 147 19.00 21.08 3.10
CA ALA A 147 18.56 20.61 1.78
C ALA A 147 19.62 19.82 0.99
N ALA A 148 20.90 19.92 1.38
CA ALA A 148 21.99 19.09 0.84
C ALA A 148 22.17 17.74 1.59
N ASN A 149 21.55 17.57 2.76
CA ASN A 149 21.70 16.43 3.68
C ASN A 149 20.37 15.75 4.07
N ASP A 150 19.21 16.21 3.59
CA ASP A 150 17.88 15.76 4.01
C ASP A 150 17.54 14.34 3.54
N ASN A 151 18.12 13.37 4.23
CA ASN A 151 17.68 11.98 4.32
C ASN A 151 16.46 11.83 5.27
N GLU A 152 15.82 12.93 5.65
CA GLU A 152 14.53 12.96 6.35
C GLU A 152 13.41 13.15 5.34
N ASN A 153 13.01 12.05 4.71
CA ASN A 153 11.80 12.03 3.90
C ASN A 153 10.57 12.20 4.82
N ILE A 154 9.62 13.07 4.44
CA ILE A 154 8.48 13.53 5.27
C ILE A 154 7.71 12.42 6.01
N TRP A 155 7.72 11.21 5.45
CA TRP A 155 6.97 10.04 5.91
C TRP A 155 7.83 8.90 6.45
N GLU A 156 9.17 9.03 6.45
CA GLU A 156 10.09 8.02 6.99
C GLU A 156 10.08 8.03 8.52
N THR A 157 9.60 6.93 9.10
CA THR A 157 9.80 6.60 10.51
C THR A 157 11.14 5.88 10.69
N PRO A 158 11.70 5.77 11.92
CA PRO A 158 12.91 4.97 12.16
C PRO A 158 12.83 3.52 11.66
N TYR A 159 11.62 2.96 11.61
CA TYR A 159 11.38 1.62 11.06
C TYR A 159 11.70 1.51 9.56
N HIS A 160 11.55 2.59 8.77
CA HIS A 160 11.90 2.60 7.35
C HIS A 160 13.40 2.38 7.10
N LYS A 161 14.24 2.66 8.11
CA LYS A 161 15.71 2.57 8.03
C LYS A 161 16.24 1.18 8.47
N THR A 162 15.34 0.23 8.76
CA THR A 162 15.66 -1.14 9.20
C THR A 162 15.98 -2.10 8.05
N ALA A 163 16.63 -3.22 8.35
CA ALA A 163 16.88 -4.27 7.36
C ALA A 163 15.57 -4.94 6.89
N GLU A 164 14.58 -5.06 7.79
CA GLU A 164 13.26 -5.62 7.48
C GLU A 164 12.53 -4.80 6.40
N PHE A 165 12.45 -3.47 6.55
CA PHE A 165 11.77 -2.62 5.58
C PHE A 165 12.49 -2.61 4.22
N ASN A 166 13.82 -2.68 4.22
CA ASN A 166 14.62 -2.81 3.00
C ASN A 166 14.30 -4.11 2.24
N ILE A 167 14.15 -5.24 2.97
CA ILE A 167 13.75 -6.54 2.42
C ILE A 167 12.31 -6.50 1.91
N TYR A 168 11.39 -5.89 2.67
CA TYR A 168 9.99 -5.68 2.26
C TYR A 168 9.89 -4.94 0.91
N GLN A 169 10.59 -3.81 0.74
CA GLN A 169 10.61 -3.08 -0.53
C GLN A 169 11.18 -3.92 -1.68
N LYS A 170 12.25 -4.68 -1.46
CA LYS A 170 12.84 -5.60 -2.45
C LYS A 170 11.85 -6.68 -2.89
N ILE A 171 11.08 -7.23 -1.97
CA ILE A 171 10.02 -8.22 -2.24
C ILE A 171 8.86 -7.58 -3.01
N CYS A 172 8.47 -6.34 -2.70
CA CYS A 172 7.48 -5.60 -3.49
C CYS A 172 7.93 -5.34 -4.94
N ARG A 173 9.24 -5.18 -5.19
CA ARG A 173 9.81 -5.11 -6.55
C ARG A 173 10.03 -6.47 -7.22
N GLY A 174 10.03 -7.57 -6.46
CA GLY A 174 10.36 -8.92 -6.95
C GLY A 174 11.86 -9.21 -7.05
N GLU A 175 12.71 -8.37 -6.47
CA GLU A 175 14.17 -8.56 -6.41
C GLU A 175 14.60 -9.66 -5.44
N VAL A 176 13.78 -9.93 -4.43
CA VAL A 176 13.97 -10.98 -3.43
C VAL A 176 12.79 -11.92 -3.50
N THR A 177 13.09 -13.20 -3.70
CA THR A 177 12.13 -14.31 -3.80
C THR A 177 12.67 -15.53 -3.06
N GLN A 178 11.82 -16.51 -2.77
CA GLN A 178 12.26 -17.84 -2.31
C GLN A 178 13.15 -18.51 -3.38
N THR A 179 14.19 -19.20 -2.94
CA THR A 179 15.08 -19.96 -3.83
C THR A 179 14.39 -21.23 -4.36
N ALA A 180 14.90 -21.78 -5.46
CA ALA A 180 14.43 -23.07 -6.00
C ALA A 180 14.54 -24.24 -5.00
N ARG A 181 15.36 -24.14 -3.95
CA ARG A 181 15.41 -25.12 -2.85
C ARG A 181 14.25 -24.94 -1.87
N GLU A 182 13.90 -23.70 -1.53
CA GLU A 182 12.76 -23.37 -0.67
C GLU A 182 11.42 -23.66 -1.39
N GLN A 183 11.38 -23.50 -2.71
CA GLN A 183 10.19 -23.78 -3.54
C GLN A 183 10.02 -25.25 -3.95
N ARG A 184 11.04 -26.11 -3.81
CA ARG A 184 11.10 -27.47 -4.40
C ARG A 184 9.88 -28.34 -4.07
N ASP A 185 9.38 -28.24 -2.84
CA ASP A 185 8.36 -29.14 -2.29
C ASP A 185 6.95 -28.50 -2.27
N LEU A 186 6.82 -27.27 -2.80
CA LEU A 186 5.56 -26.54 -3.00
C LEU A 186 4.75 -27.15 -4.16
N ARG A 187 3.42 -27.02 -4.10
CA ARG A 187 2.50 -27.78 -4.96
C ARG A 187 1.24 -26.98 -5.27
N CYS A 188 0.72 -27.16 -6.48
CA CYS A 188 -0.67 -26.86 -6.81
C CYS A 188 -1.45 -28.17 -6.82
N PHE A 189 -2.54 -28.26 -6.06
CA PHE A 189 -3.33 -29.49 -5.91
C PHE A 189 -4.82 -29.22 -5.71
N TYR A 190 -5.62 -30.29 -5.74
CA TYR A 190 -7.04 -30.26 -5.42
C TYR A 190 -7.24 -30.85 -4.02
N ALA A 191 -7.81 -30.08 -3.09
CA ALA A 191 -8.13 -30.53 -1.74
C ALA A 191 -9.54 -31.11 -1.67
N TYR A 192 -9.63 -32.39 -1.28
CA TYR A 192 -10.88 -33.17 -1.23
C TYR A 192 -11.20 -33.72 0.17
N GLU A 193 -10.28 -33.61 1.13
CA GLU A 193 -10.32 -34.41 2.38
C GLU A 193 -11.11 -33.77 3.54
N ASN A 194 -11.12 -32.44 3.65
CA ASN A 194 -11.64 -31.70 4.81
C ASN A 194 -13.09 -32.02 5.17
N ASN A 195 -13.97 -32.24 4.18
CA ASN A 195 -15.40 -32.46 4.43
C ASN A 195 -16.08 -33.25 3.28
N GLY A 196 -17.37 -33.58 3.46
CA GLY A 196 -18.14 -34.32 2.46
C GLY A 196 -18.40 -33.56 1.15
N PHE A 197 -18.43 -32.23 1.18
CA PHE A 197 -18.63 -31.40 -0.02
C PHE A 197 -17.34 -31.28 -0.85
N SER A 198 -16.16 -31.17 -0.23
CA SER A 198 -14.87 -31.13 -0.94
C SER A 198 -14.58 -32.40 -1.74
N ARG A 199 -15.21 -33.54 -1.42
CA ARG A 199 -15.14 -34.78 -2.22
C ARG A 199 -15.92 -34.70 -3.55
N LEU A 200 -16.88 -33.79 -3.66
CA LEU A 200 -17.70 -33.57 -4.86
C LEU A 200 -17.28 -32.31 -5.63
N ALA A 201 -16.83 -31.28 -4.90
CA ALA A 201 -16.33 -30.01 -5.43
C ALA A 201 -15.00 -29.67 -4.75
N PRO A 202 -13.87 -30.27 -5.18
CA PRO A 202 -12.58 -30.09 -4.53
C PRO A 202 -12.02 -28.69 -4.77
N PHE A 203 -11.43 -28.12 -3.72
CA PHE A 203 -10.89 -26.77 -3.74
C PHE A 203 -9.52 -26.74 -4.42
N LYS A 204 -9.24 -25.67 -5.18
CA LYS A 204 -7.94 -25.46 -5.82
C LYS A 204 -6.99 -24.79 -4.83
N VAL A 205 -5.90 -25.47 -4.50
CA VAL A 205 -4.94 -25.04 -3.48
C VAL A 205 -3.55 -24.90 -4.10
N GLU A 206 -2.83 -23.86 -3.71
CA GLU A 206 -1.44 -23.61 -4.04
C GLU A 206 -0.68 -23.36 -2.73
N ASP A 207 0.29 -24.24 -2.41
CA ASP A 207 1.20 -24.03 -1.29
C ASP A 207 2.21 -22.94 -1.67
N LEU A 208 2.26 -21.86 -0.90
CA LEU A 208 3.20 -20.75 -1.11
C LEU A 208 4.38 -20.79 -0.12
N ASN A 209 4.17 -21.36 1.06
CA ASN A 209 5.24 -21.69 2.01
C ASN A 209 4.78 -22.86 2.91
N LEU A 210 5.69 -23.75 3.30
CA LEU A 210 5.34 -24.95 4.10
C LEU A 210 5.48 -24.74 5.61
N ASP A 211 6.50 -23.98 6.04
CA ASP A 211 6.72 -23.62 7.45
C ASP A 211 7.24 -22.16 7.56
N PRO A 212 6.48 -21.23 8.16
CA PRO A 212 5.06 -21.36 8.52
C PRO A 212 4.19 -21.63 7.28
N GLU A 213 3.07 -22.31 7.48
CA GLU A 213 2.15 -22.64 6.38
C GLU A 213 1.47 -21.38 5.81
N VAL A 214 1.66 -21.14 4.51
CA VAL A 214 0.97 -20.10 3.73
C VAL A 214 0.39 -20.74 2.48
N LYS A 215 -0.93 -20.63 2.28
CA LYS A 215 -1.65 -21.20 1.13
C LYS A 215 -2.48 -20.16 0.39
N LEU A 216 -2.67 -20.38 -0.91
CA LEU A 216 -3.59 -19.64 -1.75
C LEU A 216 -4.69 -20.56 -2.27
N PHE A 217 -5.94 -20.25 -1.91
CA PHE A 217 -7.13 -20.96 -2.33
C PHE A 217 -7.80 -20.22 -3.49
N HIS A 218 -7.90 -20.86 -4.67
CA HIS A 218 -8.36 -20.21 -5.90
C HIS A 218 -9.87 -20.39 -6.12
N ASN A 219 -10.51 -19.35 -6.68
CA ASN A 219 -11.93 -19.33 -7.08
C ASN A 219 -12.93 -19.60 -5.94
N ILE A 220 -12.66 -19.13 -4.72
CA ILE A 220 -13.57 -19.29 -3.57
C ILE A 220 -14.78 -18.35 -3.66
N LEU A 221 -14.59 -17.12 -4.15
CA LEU A 221 -15.67 -16.14 -4.26
C LEU A 221 -16.24 -16.02 -5.66
N SER A 222 -17.57 -15.99 -5.75
CA SER A 222 -18.30 -15.61 -6.97
C SER A 222 -18.31 -14.09 -7.17
N ASP A 223 -18.31 -13.67 -8.44
CA ASP A 223 -18.44 -12.26 -8.86
C ASP A 223 -19.60 -11.52 -8.18
N GLU A 224 -20.73 -12.20 -7.99
CA GLU A 224 -21.93 -11.70 -7.31
C GLU A 224 -21.70 -11.46 -5.80
N THR A 225 -21.05 -12.41 -5.12
CA THR A 225 -20.70 -12.28 -3.70
C THR A 225 -19.79 -11.08 -3.49
N ILE A 226 -18.84 -10.87 -4.39
CA ILE A 226 -17.89 -9.76 -4.29
C ILE A 226 -18.57 -8.40 -4.50
N GLU A 227 -19.44 -8.24 -5.51
CA GLU A 227 -20.21 -6.98 -5.63
C GLU A 227 -21.13 -6.75 -4.45
N THR A 228 -21.68 -7.81 -3.87
CA THR A 228 -22.52 -7.69 -2.67
C THR A 228 -21.71 -7.13 -1.49
N ILE A 229 -20.53 -7.70 -1.23
CA ILE A 229 -19.62 -7.20 -0.18
C ILE A 229 -19.21 -5.74 -0.46
N LYS A 230 -18.82 -5.41 -1.70
CA LYS A 230 -18.46 -4.03 -2.08
C LYS A 230 -19.62 -3.05 -1.94
N LYS A 231 -20.85 -3.45 -2.30
CA LYS A 231 -22.06 -2.62 -2.17
C LYS A 231 -22.40 -2.34 -0.70
N LEU A 232 -22.24 -3.33 0.18
CA LEU A 232 -22.43 -3.19 1.63
C LEU A 232 -21.35 -2.30 2.25
N ALA A 233 -20.09 -2.48 1.86
CA ALA A 233 -18.96 -1.76 2.46
C ALA A 233 -18.84 -0.30 1.99
N SER A 234 -19.07 -0.01 0.70
CA SER A 234 -18.73 1.29 0.09
C SER A 234 -19.33 2.52 0.80
N PRO A 235 -20.60 2.53 1.29
CA PRO A 235 -21.15 3.67 2.02
C PRO A 235 -20.53 3.90 3.41
N HIS A 236 -19.85 2.89 3.96
CA HIS A 236 -19.31 2.87 5.32
C HIS A 236 -17.77 2.89 5.36
N LEU A 237 -17.09 3.03 4.21
CA LEU A 237 -15.63 3.11 4.12
C LEU A 237 -15.10 4.45 4.62
N VAL A 238 -14.65 4.47 5.88
CA VAL A 238 -13.93 5.59 6.48
C VAL A 238 -12.42 5.45 6.27
N ARG A 239 -11.67 6.53 6.46
CA ARG A 239 -10.20 6.49 6.48
C ARG A 239 -9.73 5.59 7.62
N SER A 240 -8.78 4.69 7.34
CA SER A 240 -8.23 3.78 8.35
C SER A 240 -7.35 4.53 9.35
N THR A 241 -7.88 4.83 10.53
CA THR A 241 -7.08 5.13 11.71
C THR A 241 -6.62 3.82 12.37
N VAL A 242 -5.42 3.81 12.94
CA VAL A 242 -4.89 2.68 13.69
C VAL A 242 -4.30 3.22 15.00
N VAL A 243 -4.73 2.66 16.13
CA VAL A 243 -4.53 3.25 17.46
C VAL A 243 -3.10 2.99 17.96
N SER A 244 -2.26 4.04 17.95
CA SER A 244 -0.94 4.02 18.57
C SER A 244 -1.02 4.50 20.02
N ARG A 245 -0.72 3.62 21.00
CA ARG A 245 -0.82 3.90 22.46
C ARG A 245 0.19 4.94 23.00
N LYS A 246 0.96 5.65 22.17
CA LYS A 246 2.03 6.57 22.63
C LYS A 246 1.70 8.07 22.66
N GLN A 247 0.57 8.51 22.11
CA GLN A 247 0.09 9.90 22.23
C GLN A 247 -1.45 9.96 22.22
N ASP A 248 -2.06 10.80 23.07
CA ASP A 248 -3.53 11.00 23.16
C ASP A 248 -4.11 11.82 21.99
N LYS A 249 -3.70 11.53 20.77
CA LYS A 249 -4.28 12.05 19.53
C LYS A 249 -4.44 10.91 18.53
N VAL A 250 -5.65 10.75 18.01
CA VAL A 250 -5.94 9.82 16.90
C VAL A 250 -5.35 10.39 15.61
N ALA A 251 -4.03 10.22 15.44
CA ALA A 251 -3.31 10.68 14.28
C ALA A 251 -3.49 9.71 13.09
N THR A 252 -3.69 10.27 11.91
CA THR A 252 -3.74 9.59 10.61
C THR A 252 -2.33 9.18 10.17
N HIS A 253 -1.70 8.28 10.93
CA HIS A 253 -0.31 7.86 10.73
C HIS A 253 -0.02 7.30 9.32
N SER A 254 1.20 7.55 8.84
CA SER A 254 1.66 7.20 7.49
C SER A 254 1.69 5.70 7.19
N TYR A 255 1.78 4.83 8.21
CA TYR A 255 2.05 3.40 8.05
C TYR A 255 0.91 2.54 7.49
N ARG A 256 -0.32 3.07 7.45
CA ARG A 256 -1.45 2.43 6.79
C ARG A 256 -2.27 3.45 6.01
N VAL A 257 -2.20 3.37 4.68
CA VAL A 257 -2.97 4.24 3.78
C VAL A 257 -4.04 3.39 3.10
N SER A 258 -5.19 3.27 3.77
CA SER A 258 -6.39 2.61 3.27
C SER A 258 -7.67 3.32 3.75
N LYS A 259 -8.79 2.96 3.13
CA LYS A 259 -10.12 3.11 3.73
C LYS A 259 -10.60 1.74 4.19
N ASN A 260 -11.27 1.62 5.32
CA ASN A 260 -11.81 0.34 5.81
C ASN A 260 -13.17 0.51 6.50
N THR A 261 -13.85 -0.62 6.66
CA THR A 261 -15.09 -0.75 7.43
C THR A 261 -15.26 -2.20 7.88
N TRP A 262 -16.13 -2.44 8.86
CA TRP A 262 -16.46 -3.78 9.34
C TRP A 262 -17.90 -4.13 8.96
N VAL A 263 -18.10 -5.29 8.32
CA VAL A 263 -19.41 -5.76 7.86
C VAL A 263 -19.79 -7.03 8.65
N PRO A 264 -20.87 -7.01 9.46
CA PRO A 264 -21.38 -8.22 10.13
C PRO A 264 -21.80 -9.27 9.09
N TYR A 265 -21.49 -10.55 9.34
CA TYR A 265 -21.73 -11.62 8.37
C TYR A 265 -23.23 -11.87 8.12
N GLU A 266 -24.05 -11.56 9.12
CA GLU A 266 -25.51 -11.62 9.12
C GLU A 266 -26.13 -10.61 8.13
N SER A 267 -25.38 -9.58 7.71
CA SER A 267 -25.86 -8.53 6.80
C SER A 267 -26.19 -9.04 5.39
N HIS A 268 -25.66 -10.20 4.97
CA HIS A 268 -26.14 -10.88 3.76
C HIS A 268 -25.83 -12.38 3.76
N PRO A 269 -26.73 -13.25 3.26
CA PRO A 269 -26.46 -14.70 3.13
C PRO A 269 -25.19 -15.06 2.35
N SER A 270 -24.67 -14.17 1.49
CA SER A 270 -23.40 -14.37 0.78
C SER A 270 -22.17 -14.32 1.70
N LEU A 271 -22.21 -13.52 2.77
CA LEU A 271 -21.12 -13.44 3.75
C LEU A 271 -21.12 -14.69 4.67
N LEU A 272 -22.31 -15.19 5.04
CA LEU A 272 -22.44 -16.48 5.74
C LEU A 272 -21.94 -17.66 4.89
N ARG A 273 -22.18 -17.65 3.57
CA ARG A 273 -21.58 -18.64 2.65
C ARG A 273 -20.06 -18.51 2.61
N MET A 274 -19.53 -17.30 2.48
CA MET A 274 -18.07 -17.06 2.50
C MET A 274 -17.39 -17.60 3.78
N LEU A 275 -18.00 -17.43 4.96
CA LEU A 275 -17.46 -18.04 6.19
C LEU A 275 -17.54 -19.56 6.20
N ARG A 276 -18.66 -20.15 5.74
CA ARG A 276 -18.77 -21.60 5.58
C ARG A 276 -17.66 -22.11 4.65
N ASP A 277 -17.44 -21.44 3.53
CA ASP A 277 -16.43 -21.83 2.54
C ASP A 277 -15.01 -21.67 3.11
N LEU A 278 -14.77 -20.67 3.99
CA LEU A 278 -13.53 -20.54 4.76
C LEU A 278 -13.30 -21.68 5.76
N ARG A 279 -14.33 -22.03 6.55
CA ARG A 279 -14.30 -23.19 7.45
C ARG A 279 -14.02 -24.46 6.66
N ASP A 280 -14.66 -24.62 5.50
CA ASP A 280 -14.57 -25.83 4.68
C ASP A 280 -13.19 -26.00 4.01
N ILE A 281 -12.45 -24.91 3.72
CA ILE A 281 -11.05 -24.95 3.23
C ILE A 281 -9.97 -24.99 4.34
N THR A 282 -10.23 -24.42 5.52
CA THR A 282 -9.23 -24.34 6.62
C THR A 282 -9.39 -25.42 7.70
N GLY A 283 -10.60 -25.98 7.85
CA GLY A 283 -11.00 -26.84 8.96
C GLY A 283 -11.38 -26.10 10.26
N LEU A 284 -11.08 -24.79 10.38
CA LEU A 284 -11.28 -23.99 11.59
C LEU A 284 -12.74 -23.54 11.75
N ASP A 285 -13.26 -23.54 12.98
CA ASP A 285 -14.60 -23.01 13.25
C ASP A 285 -14.61 -21.48 13.20
N THR A 286 -15.30 -20.92 12.21
CA THR A 286 -15.39 -19.47 11.97
C THR A 286 -16.39 -18.75 12.88
N LYS A 287 -17.00 -19.41 13.87
CA LYS A 287 -17.84 -18.71 14.86
C LYS A 287 -17.06 -17.71 15.70
N CYS A 288 -15.79 -18.03 16.00
CA CYS A 288 -14.89 -17.19 16.79
C CYS A 288 -14.03 -16.26 15.91
N SER A 289 -14.59 -15.79 14.79
CA SER A 289 -13.95 -14.84 13.88
C SER A 289 -14.47 -13.41 14.08
N GLU A 290 -13.59 -12.42 13.98
CA GLU A 290 -13.99 -11.00 13.93
C GLU A 290 -14.90 -10.72 12.72
N ALA A 291 -15.78 -9.71 12.82
CA ALA A 291 -16.58 -9.22 11.69
C ALA A 291 -15.69 -8.82 10.49
N LEU A 292 -16.18 -9.02 9.26
CA LEU A 292 -15.39 -8.86 8.03
C LEU A 292 -14.83 -7.44 7.91
N GLN A 293 -13.52 -7.26 8.08
CA GLN A 293 -12.88 -5.98 7.75
C GLN A 293 -12.72 -5.90 6.23
N VAL A 294 -13.58 -5.12 5.58
CA VAL A 294 -13.41 -4.75 4.16
C VAL A 294 -12.48 -3.55 4.10
N ALA A 295 -11.41 -3.65 3.31
CA ALA A 295 -10.43 -2.58 3.12
C ALA A 295 -10.18 -2.29 1.63
N ASN A 296 -10.00 -1.00 1.32
CA ASN A 296 -9.66 -0.49 0.01
C ASN A 296 -8.36 0.33 0.06
N TYR A 297 -7.47 0.09 -0.91
CA TYR A 297 -6.23 0.83 -1.10
C TYR A 297 -6.25 1.46 -2.51
N GLY A 298 -6.11 2.79 -2.57
CA GLY A 298 -5.90 3.55 -3.80
C GLY A 298 -4.42 3.59 -4.20
N LEU A 299 -4.07 4.45 -5.16
CA LEU A 299 -2.69 4.67 -5.61
C LEU A 299 -1.76 5.01 -4.42
N GLY A 300 -0.63 4.33 -4.30
CA GLY A 300 0.31 4.46 -3.17
C GLY A 300 -0.24 4.02 -1.81
N GLY A 301 -1.49 3.52 -1.77
CA GLY A 301 -2.12 2.90 -0.62
C GLY A 301 -1.44 1.58 -0.29
N HIS A 302 -1.12 1.39 0.98
CA HIS A 302 -0.25 0.32 1.48
C HIS A 302 -0.52 0.06 2.97
N TYR A 303 0.15 -0.95 3.53
CA TYR A 303 0.25 -1.16 4.98
C TYR A 303 1.65 -1.70 5.28
N GLU A 304 2.41 -1.05 6.16
CA GLU A 304 3.73 -1.51 6.61
C GLU A 304 3.69 -2.94 7.20
N PRO A 305 4.81 -3.69 7.15
CA PRO A 305 4.86 -5.04 7.73
C PRO A 305 4.56 -5.09 9.23
N HIS A 306 3.60 -5.95 9.59
CA HIS A 306 3.11 -6.14 10.95
C HIS A 306 2.80 -7.62 11.20
N VAL A 307 2.54 -7.97 12.45
CA VAL A 307 1.93 -9.25 12.83
C VAL A 307 0.45 -9.03 13.12
N ASP A 308 -0.38 -10.03 12.81
CA ASP A 308 -1.83 -9.95 13.02
C ASP A 308 -2.27 -10.43 14.41
N PHE A 309 -1.45 -11.23 15.08
CA PHE A 309 -1.65 -11.62 16.48
C PHE A 309 -1.29 -10.45 17.41
N PHE A 310 -1.88 -10.46 18.61
CA PHE A 310 -1.55 -9.52 19.68
C PHE A 310 -0.33 -10.03 20.47
N PRO A 311 0.83 -9.33 20.49
CA PRO A 311 2.00 -9.81 21.24
C PRO A 311 1.88 -9.63 22.76
N ASP A 312 1.06 -8.67 23.19
CA ASP A 312 0.72 -8.42 24.60
C ASP A 312 -0.73 -8.87 24.85
N PRO A 313 -0.97 -9.80 25.80
CA PRO A 313 -2.32 -10.19 26.23
C PRO A 313 -3.23 -9.03 26.68
N SER A 314 -2.68 -7.88 27.10
CA SER A 314 -3.48 -6.67 27.42
C SER A 314 -4.18 -6.04 26.21
N HIS A 315 -3.89 -6.52 25.00
CA HIS A 315 -4.53 -6.12 23.75
C HIS A 315 -5.62 -7.10 23.26
N TYR A 316 -5.82 -8.25 23.92
CA TYR A 316 -6.84 -9.21 23.49
C TYR A 316 -8.26 -8.60 23.59
N PRO A 317 -9.16 -8.84 22.62
CA PRO A 317 -10.47 -8.20 22.60
C PRO A 317 -11.45 -8.79 23.62
N THR A 318 -11.44 -8.27 24.85
CA THR A 318 -12.32 -8.71 25.96
C THR A 318 -13.81 -8.48 25.73
N ASN A 319 -14.17 -7.60 24.79
CA ASN A 319 -15.53 -7.05 24.65
C ASN A 319 -16.26 -7.55 23.39
N LEU A 320 -15.69 -8.51 22.65
CA LEU A 320 -16.31 -9.09 21.44
C LEU A 320 -17.07 -10.39 21.81
N PRO A 321 -18.41 -10.43 21.68
CA PRO A 321 -19.19 -11.62 22.03
C PRO A 321 -18.78 -12.84 21.20
N GLY A 322 -18.53 -13.97 21.85
CA GLY A 322 -18.14 -15.22 21.19
C GLY A 322 -16.68 -15.29 20.71
N VAL A 323 -15.87 -14.25 20.94
CA VAL A 323 -14.44 -14.22 20.62
C VAL A 323 -13.62 -14.41 21.90
N SER A 324 -12.60 -15.28 21.86
CA SER A 324 -11.70 -15.52 22.99
C SER A 324 -10.32 -16.00 22.52
N GLY A 325 -9.28 -15.65 23.29
CA GLY A 325 -7.89 -15.91 22.91
C GLY A 325 -7.35 -14.97 21.83
N ASN A 326 -6.14 -15.25 21.37
CA ASN A 326 -5.46 -14.50 20.32
C ASN A 326 -6.01 -14.88 18.93
N ARG A 327 -5.56 -14.18 17.87
CA ARG A 327 -5.93 -14.47 16.49
C ARG A 327 -5.09 -15.62 15.94
N ILE A 328 -5.63 -16.84 15.91
CA ILE A 328 -4.91 -18.06 15.49
C ILE A 328 -4.51 -18.05 14.01
N SER A 329 -5.28 -17.38 13.15
CA SER A 329 -5.06 -17.35 11.70
C SER A 329 -5.68 -16.13 11.03
N THR A 330 -5.14 -15.74 9.88
CA THR A 330 -5.71 -14.72 9.00
C THR A 330 -6.09 -15.33 7.65
N ALA A 331 -7.25 -14.92 7.12
CA ALA A 331 -7.63 -15.11 5.74
C ALA A 331 -7.85 -13.75 5.06
N ILE A 332 -7.14 -13.48 3.95
CA ILE A 332 -7.34 -12.32 3.09
C ILE A 332 -8.04 -12.77 1.80
N PHE A 333 -9.31 -12.40 1.68
CA PHE A 333 -10.08 -12.50 0.45
C PHE A 333 -9.74 -11.34 -0.49
N TYR A 334 -9.48 -11.60 -1.77
CA TYR A 334 -9.22 -10.56 -2.77
C TYR A 334 -10.45 -10.31 -3.65
N PHE A 335 -10.80 -9.03 -3.86
CA PHE A 335 -12.11 -8.65 -4.42
C PHE A 335 -12.14 -8.37 -5.95
N ARG A 336 -12.22 -7.12 -6.47
CA ARG A 336 -12.83 -6.80 -7.81
C ARG A 336 -12.65 -5.29 -8.22
N PHE A 337 -12.54 -4.69 -9.44
CA PHE A 337 -12.64 -4.99 -10.93
C PHE A 337 -13.16 -3.70 -11.64
N LEU A 338 -12.97 -3.32 -12.92
CA LEU A 338 -12.13 -3.70 -14.10
C LEU A 338 -11.92 -2.41 -14.98
N PRO A 339 -11.56 -2.49 -16.28
CA PRO A 339 -12.58 -2.13 -17.29
C PRO A 339 -12.70 -3.05 -18.52
N ILE A 340 -13.85 -3.72 -18.63
CA ILE A 340 -14.58 -4.22 -19.82
C ILE A 340 -13.86 -5.11 -20.87
N ASN A 341 -12.69 -4.75 -21.41
CA ASN A 341 -12.21 -5.28 -22.71
C ASN A 341 -10.81 -5.94 -22.73
N LYS A 342 -10.25 -6.37 -21.59
CA LYS A 342 -9.04 -7.24 -21.57
C LYS A 342 -9.14 -8.39 -20.57
N ARG A 343 -8.69 -9.58 -20.99
CA ARG A 343 -8.52 -10.79 -20.17
C ARG A 343 -7.28 -10.66 -19.27
N GLN A 344 -7.40 -10.00 -18.11
CA GLN A 344 -6.41 -10.07 -17.03
C GLN A 344 -7.12 -10.36 -15.69
N LEU A 345 -6.45 -11.12 -14.81
CA LEU A 345 -7.05 -11.80 -13.65
C LEU A 345 -6.74 -11.14 -12.29
N SER A 346 -6.31 -9.88 -12.32
CA SER A 346 -6.05 -9.06 -11.13
C SER A 346 -6.56 -7.64 -11.35
N ASP A 347 -7.19 -7.06 -10.34
CA ASP A 347 -7.68 -5.67 -10.33
C ASP A 347 -6.58 -4.65 -9.94
N VAL A 348 -5.39 -5.16 -9.60
CA VAL A 348 -4.17 -4.40 -9.41
C VAL A 348 -3.24 -4.74 -10.57
N GLU A 349 -3.13 -3.83 -11.53
CA GLU A 349 -2.30 -4.01 -12.73
C GLU A 349 -0.81 -4.05 -12.35
N GLN A 350 -0.40 -3.29 -11.32
CA GLN A 350 0.94 -3.35 -10.71
C GLN A 350 0.92 -2.98 -9.21
N GLY A 351 1.83 -3.59 -8.46
CA GLY A 351 1.99 -3.39 -7.01
C GLY A 351 0.96 -4.17 -6.19
N GLY A 352 0.60 -3.66 -5.00
CA GLY A 352 -0.52 -4.18 -4.20
C GLY A 352 -0.40 -5.61 -3.67
N ALA A 353 0.73 -6.30 -3.84
CA ALA A 353 0.96 -7.63 -3.29
C ALA A 353 0.82 -7.65 -1.76
N THR A 354 0.49 -8.81 -1.18
CA THR A 354 0.73 -9.08 0.24
C THR A 354 2.12 -9.70 0.35
N ALA A 355 3.05 -9.03 1.03
CA ALA A 355 4.45 -9.42 1.10
C ALA A 355 4.83 -9.87 2.52
N PHE A 356 5.51 -11.01 2.62
CA PHE A 356 6.04 -11.56 3.87
C PHE A 356 7.57 -11.42 3.88
N PRO A 357 8.16 -10.44 4.60
CA PRO A 357 9.58 -10.12 4.47
C PRO A 357 10.50 -11.30 4.79
N PHE A 358 10.18 -12.04 5.84
CA PHE A 358 11.00 -13.17 6.31
C PHE A 358 10.83 -14.45 5.50
N LEU A 359 9.71 -14.59 4.77
CA LEU A 359 9.45 -15.72 3.87
C LEU A 359 9.89 -15.46 2.43
N LYS A 360 10.40 -14.25 2.12
CA LYS A 360 10.78 -13.81 0.76
C LYS A 360 9.64 -13.97 -0.26
N LEU A 361 8.39 -13.79 0.18
CA LEU A 361 7.19 -14.14 -0.57
C LEU A 361 6.35 -12.90 -0.89
N ALA A 362 5.96 -12.73 -2.15
CA ALA A 362 5.07 -11.67 -2.64
C ALA A 362 3.82 -12.26 -3.30
N VAL A 363 2.70 -12.30 -2.57
CA VAL A 363 1.42 -12.83 -3.05
C VAL A 363 0.68 -11.74 -3.82
N LYS A 364 0.56 -11.88 -5.13
CA LYS A 364 -0.21 -10.95 -5.97
C LYS A 364 -1.72 -11.14 -5.72
N PRO A 365 -2.52 -10.06 -5.62
CA PRO A 365 -3.96 -10.19 -5.40
C PRO A 365 -4.62 -10.80 -6.64
N LEU A 366 -5.18 -12.01 -6.51
CA LEU A 366 -5.92 -12.68 -7.59
C LEU A 366 -7.42 -12.66 -7.28
N LYS A 367 -8.22 -12.20 -8.24
CA LYS A 367 -9.65 -11.93 -8.04
C LYS A 367 -10.40 -13.18 -7.54
N GLY A 368 -11.04 -13.09 -6.38
CA GLY A 368 -11.83 -14.16 -5.78
C GLY A 368 -11.04 -15.32 -5.16
N SER A 369 -9.71 -15.19 -5.02
CA SER A 369 -8.90 -16.12 -4.21
C SER A 369 -8.82 -15.69 -2.74
N VAL A 370 -8.35 -16.61 -1.89
CA VAL A 370 -8.11 -16.40 -0.46
C VAL A 370 -6.68 -16.77 -0.12
N LEU A 371 -5.90 -15.82 0.36
CA LEU A 371 -4.61 -16.08 0.98
C LEU A 371 -4.84 -16.41 2.47
N PHE A 372 -4.27 -17.51 2.95
CA PHE A 372 -4.45 -17.98 4.32
C PHE A 372 -3.11 -18.39 4.95
N TRP A 373 -2.95 -18.10 6.23
CA TRP A 373 -1.84 -18.58 7.07
C TRP A 373 -2.25 -18.61 8.55
N TYR A 374 -1.52 -19.40 9.34
CA TYR A 374 -1.61 -19.38 10.80
C TYR A 374 -0.70 -18.30 11.36
N ASN A 375 -1.19 -17.47 12.29
CA ASN A 375 -0.41 -16.46 13.00
C ASN A 375 0.30 -17.01 14.23
N LEU A 376 -0.14 -18.17 14.73
CA LEU A 376 0.35 -18.78 15.97
C LEU A 376 0.93 -20.18 15.72
N HIS A 377 2.00 -20.46 16.46
CA HIS A 377 2.58 -21.77 16.67
C HIS A 377 1.56 -22.76 17.27
N ARG A 378 1.89 -24.06 17.29
CA ARG A 378 1.07 -25.06 17.99
C ARG A 378 1.19 -24.94 19.53
N SER A 379 2.01 -24.03 20.02
CA SER A 379 2.13 -23.62 21.43
C SER A 379 1.33 -22.37 21.81
N SER A 380 0.41 -21.88 20.95
CA SER A 380 -0.32 -20.60 21.12
C SER A 380 0.53 -19.33 21.15
N HIS A 381 1.86 -19.44 21.02
CA HIS A 381 2.75 -18.29 20.88
C HIS A 381 2.70 -17.75 19.44
N GLY A 382 2.85 -16.44 19.28
CA GLY A 382 2.87 -15.80 17.97
C GLY A 382 4.10 -16.19 17.14
N ASP A 383 3.89 -16.45 15.84
CA ASP A 383 4.98 -16.75 14.91
C ASP A 383 5.41 -15.48 14.18
N PHE A 384 6.47 -14.83 14.66
CA PHE A 384 6.99 -13.61 14.04
C PHE A 384 7.47 -13.78 12.58
N ARG A 385 7.66 -15.02 12.09
CA ARG A 385 7.99 -15.28 10.67
C ARG A 385 6.83 -14.93 9.73
N THR A 386 5.59 -14.89 10.25
CA THR A 386 4.36 -14.55 9.51
C THR A 386 4.13 -13.05 9.36
N ARG A 387 5.09 -12.22 9.81
CA ARG A 387 5.06 -10.78 9.62
C ARG A 387 4.87 -10.44 8.14
N HIS A 388 3.90 -9.57 7.84
CA HIS A 388 3.47 -9.29 6.48
C HIS A 388 2.97 -7.85 6.31
N GLY A 389 3.12 -7.31 5.11
CA GLY A 389 2.63 -5.97 4.73
C GLY A 389 1.88 -6.00 3.41
N ALA A 390 1.17 -4.92 3.10
CA ALA A 390 0.54 -4.71 1.81
C ALA A 390 1.38 -3.72 0.99
N CYS A 391 2.11 -4.23 -0.02
CA CYS A 391 2.90 -3.42 -0.94
C CYS A 391 2.07 -2.27 -1.53
N PRO A 392 2.64 -1.06 -1.72
CA PRO A 392 1.92 0.05 -2.31
C PRO A 392 1.30 -0.30 -3.66
N VAL A 393 0.03 0.04 -3.87
CA VAL A 393 -0.65 -0.13 -5.15
C VAL A 393 -0.07 0.87 -6.15
N LEU A 394 0.60 0.36 -7.19
CA LEU A 394 1.24 1.19 -8.22
C LEU A 394 0.27 1.52 -9.36
N LYS A 395 -0.67 0.62 -9.67
CA LYS A 395 -1.73 0.85 -10.67
C LYS A 395 -2.96 -0.03 -10.37
N GLY A 396 -4.15 0.56 -10.47
CA GLY A 396 -5.43 -0.09 -10.13
C GLY A 396 -5.91 0.29 -8.72
N SER A 397 -6.72 -0.57 -8.09
CA SER A 397 -7.12 -0.38 -6.68
C SER A 397 -7.36 -1.73 -6.00
N LYS A 398 -6.64 -1.97 -4.90
CA LYS A 398 -6.73 -3.22 -4.13
C LYS A 398 -7.97 -3.17 -3.23
N TRP A 399 -8.87 -4.13 -3.38
CA TRP A 399 -9.95 -4.39 -2.44
C TRP A 399 -9.73 -5.76 -1.79
N ILE A 400 -9.81 -5.81 -0.46
CA ILE A 400 -9.70 -7.05 0.31
C ILE A 400 -10.75 -7.14 1.41
N GLY A 401 -11.02 -8.36 1.85
CA GLY A 401 -11.73 -8.67 3.09
C GLY A 401 -10.83 -9.49 3.99
N ASN A 402 -10.49 -8.96 5.17
CA ASN A 402 -9.75 -9.70 6.18
C ASN A 402 -10.73 -10.41 7.11
N VAL A 403 -10.53 -11.71 7.31
CA VAL A 403 -11.16 -12.51 8.37
C VAL A 403 -10.08 -12.98 9.32
N TRP A 404 -10.18 -12.56 10.57
CA TRP A 404 -9.33 -13.00 11.67
C TRP A 404 -10.10 -13.99 12.52
N THR A 405 -9.61 -15.23 12.60
CA THR A 405 -10.19 -16.28 13.45
C THR A 405 -9.36 -16.40 14.72
N HIS A 406 -10.02 -16.57 15.86
CA HIS A 406 -9.37 -16.69 17.16
C HIS A 406 -9.17 -18.14 17.61
N GLU A 407 -8.37 -18.32 18.67
CA GLU A 407 -8.07 -19.63 19.28
C GLU A 407 -9.29 -20.30 19.92
N GLY A 408 -10.25 -19.52 20.42
CA GLY A 408 -11.49 -20.04 21.00
C GLY A 408 -12.27 -20.91 20.02
N GLY A 409 -12.82 -22.03 20.52
CA GLY A 409 -13.57 -23.00 19.72
C GLY A 409 -12.70 -23.91 18.84
N GLN A 410 -11.38 -23.71 18.82
CA GLN A 410 -10.45 -24.52 18.02
C GLN A 410 -9.80 -25.66 18.84
N GLU A 411 -10.13 -25.82 20.13
CA GLU A 411 -9.40 -26.65 21.09
C GLU A 411 -9.38 -28.14 20.69
N LEU A 412 -10.47 -28.60 20.06
CA LEU A 412 -10.62 -29.97 19.53
C LEU A 412 -10.26 -30.08 18.03
N ILE A 413 -10.14 -28.96 17.32
CA ILE A 413 -9.88 -28.89 15.87
C ILE A 413 -8.38 -28.78 15.60
N ARG A 414 -7.71 -27.89 16.32
CA ARG A 414 -6.28 -27.59 16.25
C ARG A 414 -5.67 -27.73 17.66
N PRO A 415 -5.61 -28.95 18.22
CA PRO A 415 -5.02 -29.16 19.53
C PRO A 415 -3.54 -28.72 19.58
N CYS A 416 -3.10 -28.30 20.76
CA CYS A 416 -1.73 -27.85 21.00
C CYS A 416 -0.69 -28.98 20.81
N ALA A 417 0.54 -28.62 20.50
CA ALA A 417 1.65 -29.57 20.49
C ALA A 417 2.09 -29.96 21.91
N LEU A 418 2.67 -31.16 22.07
CA LEU A 418 3.24 -31.63 23.34
C LEU A 418 4.50 -30.85 23.76
N HIS A 419 5.14 -30.16 22.82
CA HIS A 419 6.36 -29.38 23.02
C HIS A 419 6.23 -28.03 22.27
N PRO A 420 6.76 -26.92 22.81
CA PRO A 420 6.73 -25.64 22.13
C PRO A 420 7.71 -25.56 20.96
N ASP A 421 7.28 -24.92 19.87
CA ASP A 421 8.04 -24.71 18.64
C ASP A 421 8.40 -23.23 18.38
N ASN A 422 7.99 -22.33 19.28
CA ASN A 422 8.10 -20.88 19.08
C ASN A 422 9.52 -20.29 19.18
N GLU A 423 10.49 -21.04 19.69
CA GLU A 423 11.91 -20.63 19.66
C GLU A 423 12.41 -20.37 18.22
N ILE A 424 11.79 -21.02 17.23
CA ILE A 424 12.09 -20.87 15.80
C ILE A 424 11.75 -19.45 15.29
N SER A 425 10.80 -18.75 15.91
CA SER A 425 10.35 -17.42 15.46
C SER A 425 10.93 -16.26 16.27
N LEU A 426 11.50 -16.48 17.45
CA LEU A 426 12.17 -15.45 18.27
C LEU A 426 13.25 -14.63 17.52
N PRO A 427 14.06 -15.20 16.58
CA PRO A 427 15.00 -14.41 15.79
C PRO A 427 14.38 -13.29 14.93
N TYR A 428 13.06 -13.31 14.75
CA TYR A 428 12.25 -12.42 13.90
C TYR A 428 11.33 -11.47 14.71
N GLU A 429 11.35 -11.57 16.04
CA GLU A 429 10.60 -10.68 16.95
C GLU A 429 11.12 -9.24 16.89
N ILE A 430 12.44 -9.09 17.13
CA ILE A 430 13.12 -7.81 17.17
C ILE A 430 13.50 -7.39 15.74
N VAL A 431 12.93 -6.27 15.30
CA VAL A 431 13.34 -5.60 14.05
C VAL A 431 14.77 -5.08 14.21
N LYS A 432 15.66 -5.44 13.28
CA LYS A 432 17.09 -5.06 13.24
C LYS A 432 17.39 -4.14 12.06
#